data_AF-A0A098RZA9-F1
#
_entry.id   AF-A0A098RZA9-F1
#
_cell.length_a   1.000
_cell.length_b   1.000
_cell.length_c   1.000
_cell.angle_alpha   90.00
_cell.angle_beta   90.00
_cell.angle_gamma   90.00
#
_symmetry.space_group_name_H-M   'P 1'
#
loop_
_entity.id
_entity.type
_entity.pdbx_description
1 polymer ?
#
loop_
_entity_poly.entity_id
_entity_poly.type
_entity_poly.pdbx_seq_one_letter_code
_entity_poly.pdbx_strand_id
1 'polypeptide(L)'
;MKKVFLTIDVNVNDKCFDDLLNFKKVNIIDIVNKEEINQLEKIRGKVIAEKISEIEKDILIGFAVKNKNDLKTVLELSGRDNFFKIYYDDGKRRKEKIEKYKQEYSLHARWLDYSSEFVENSFRSFDEEVKRINIYAAKNKIETIAI
;
A
#
# COMPACT_ATOMS: atom_id res chain seq x y z
N MET A 1 -1.24 24.11 -0.86
CA MET A 1 -0.43 22.91 -0.59
C MET A 1 -1.37 21.80 -0.13
N LYS A 2 -1.61 20.80 -0.98
CA LYS A 2 -2.54 19.69 -0.70
C LYS A 2 -1.81 18.58 0.05
N LYS A 3 -2.46 17.94 1.03
CA LYS A 3 -1.91 16.76 1.72
C LYS A 3 -2.31 15.48 1.00
N VAL A 4 -1.32 14.63 0.72
CA VAL A 4 -1.47 13.36 0.02
C VAL A 4 -0.91 12.25 0.90
N PHE A 5 -1.81 11.45 1.46
CA PHE A 5 -1.46 10.30 2.27
C PHE A 5 -1.58 9.03 1.43
N LEU A 6 -0.53 8.23 1.42
CA LEU A 6 -0.46 6.97 0.69
C LEU A 6 -0.32 5.83 1.69
N THR A 7 -0.75 4.64 1.30
CA THR A 7 -0.62 3.45 2.13
C THR A 7 0.12 2.33 1.39
N ILE A 8 0.80 1.46 2.14
CA ILE A 8 1.40 0.21 1.66
C ILE A 8 0.69 -0.94 2.34
N ASP A 9 -0.10 -1.71 1.57
CA ASP A 9 -0.88 -2.85 2.07
C ASP A 9 -1.85 -2.53 3.23
N VAL A 10 -2.44 -1.33 3.24
CA VAL A 10 -3.44 -0.92 4.24
C VAL A 10 -4.70 -0.38 3.56
N ASN A 11 -5.87 -0.73 4.12
CA ASN A 11 -7.17 -0.25 3.67
C ASN A 11 -7.51 1.08 4.35
N VAL A 12 -8.05 2.04 3.61
CA VAL A 12 -8.46 3.35 4.17
C VAL A 12 -9.63 3.27 5.14
N ASN A 13 -10.38 2.17 5.12
CA ASN A 13 -11.52 1.92 6.00
C ASN A 13 -11.11 1.29 7.34
N ASP A 14 -9.81 1.09 7.58
CA ASP A 14 -9.32 0.62 8.86
C ASP A 14 -9.47 1.71 9.92
N LYS A 15 -9.82 1.30 11.16
CA LYS A 15 -10.10 2.19 12.29
C LYS A 15 -8.98 3.19 12.61
N CYS A 16 -7.72 2.85 12.29
CA CYS A 16 -6.57 3.73 12.46
C CYS A 16 -6.67 5.05 11.67
N PHE A 17 -7.58 5.13 10.69
CA PHE A 17 -7.80 6.33 9.89
C PHE A 17 -9.10 7.06 10.23
N ASP A 18 -9.87 6.64 11.23
CA ASP A 18 -11.17 7.26 11.55
C ASP A 18 -11.03 8.77 11.85
N ASP A 19 -9.93 9.18 12.47
CA ASP A 19 -9.62 10.58 12.79
C ASP A 19 -9.33 11.46 11.56
N LEU A 20 -9.08 10.87 10.38
CA LEU A 20 -8.85 11.58 9.12
C LEU A 20 -10.16 11.95 8.42
N LEU A 21 -11.07 12.62 9.12
CA LEU A 21 -12.42 12.96 8.64
C LEU A 21 -12.43 13.91 7.44
N ASN A 22 -11.44 14.81 7.36
CA ASN A 22 -11.34 15.81 6.30
C ASN A 22 -10.66 15.31 5.02
N PHE A 23 -10.20 14.05 5.02
CA PHE A 23 -9.54 13.45 3.87
C PHE A 23 -10.55 12.74 2.98
N LYS A 24 -10.44 12.92 1.66
CA LYS A 24 -11.05 12.01 0.70
C LYS A 24 -10.32 10.67 0.79
N LYS A 25 -11.02 9.65 1.30
CA LYS A 25 -10.51 8.27 1.41
C LYS A 25 -10.93 7.47 0.19
N VAL A 26 -10.01 6.71 -0.40
CA VAL A 26 -10.28 5.85 -1.56
C VAL A 26 -9.28 4.68 -1.58
N ASN A 27 -9.70 3.45 -1.89
CA ASN A 27 -8.75 2.36 -2.15
C ASN A 27 -8.42 2.30 -3.63
N ILE A 28 -7.25 1.76 -4.00
CA ILE A 28 -6.86 1.61 -5.42
C ILE A 28 -7.92 0.87 -6.24
N ILE A 29 -8.59 -0.12 -5.66
CA ILE A 29 -9.65 -0.91 -6.32
C ILE A 29 -10.89 -0.08 -6.68
N ASP A 30 -11.11 1.04 -5.97
CA ASP A 30 -12.21 1.96 -6.23
C ASP A 30 -11.86 2.97 -7.34
N ILE A 31 -10.58 3.04 -7.73
CA ILE A 31 -10.05 3.96 -8.76
C ILE A 31 -9.99 3.27 -10.13
N VAL A 32 -9.66 1.97 -10.15
CA VAL A 32 -9.40 1.23 -11.38
C VAL A 32 -10.63 0.48 -11.90
N ASN A 33 -10.75 0.44 -13.22
CA ASN A 33 -11.76 -0.37 -13.89
C ASN A 33 -11.32 -1.83 -14.03
N LYS A 34 -12.26 -2.75 -14.30
CA LYS A 34 -11.98 -4.20 -14.37
C LYS A 34 -10.84 -4.58 -15.32
N GLU A 35 -10.72 -3.89 -16.45
CA GLU A 35 -9.67 -4.14 -17.46
C GLU A 35 -8.27 -3.75 -16.94
N GLU A 36 -8.20 -2.70 -16.12
CA GLU A 36 -6.97 -2.16 -15.55
C GLU A 36 -6.45 -3.00 -14.39
N ILE A 37 -7.33 -3.72 -13.68
CA ILE A 37 -6.95 -4.60 -12.56
C ILE A 37 -5.85 -5.59 -12.99
N ASN A 38 -5.98 -6.18 -14.18
CA ASN A 38 -5.01 -7.15 -14.72
C ASN A 38 -3.65 -6.51 -15.03
N GLN A 39 -3.59 -5.19 -15.21
CA GLN A 39 -2.38 -4.45 -15.53
C GLN A 39 -1.86 -3.62 -14.36
N LEU A 40 -2.50 -3.73 -13.20
CA LEU A 40 -2.30 -2.82 -12.07
C LEU A 40 -0.84 -2.77 -11.63
N GLU A 41 -0.12 -3.89 -11.68
CA GLU A 41 1.31 -3.93 -11.33
C GLU A 41 2.19 -3.00 -12.19
N LYS A 42 1.77 -2.69 -13.41
CA LYS A 42 2.50 -1.83 -14.34
C LYS A 42 2.05 -0.37 -14.29
N ILE A 43 0.77 -0.12 -13.99
CA ILE A 43 0.16 1.21 -14.12
C ILE A 43 -0.18 1.88 -12.78
N ARG A 44 -0.05 1.18 -11.65
CA ARG A 44 -0.48 1.64 -10.32
C ARG A 44 -0.01 3.05 -9.99
N GLY A 45 1.29 3.33 -10.13
CA GLY A 45 1.85 4.65 -9.82
C GLY A 45 1.24 5.78 -10.67
N LYS A 46 0.92 5.50 -11.94
CA LYS A 46 0.31 6.46 -12.86
C LYS A 46 -1.14 6.75 -12.48
N VAL A 47 -1.94 5.70 -12.27
CA VAL A 47 -3.36 5.82 -11.86
C VAL A 47 -3.48 6.65 -10.58
N ILE A 48 -2.58 6.42 -9.62
CA ILE A 48 -2.58 7.15 -8.36
C ILE A 48 -2.24 8.62 -8.55
N ALA A 49 -1.24 8.92 -9.37
CA ALA A 49 -0.86 10.30 -9.67
C ALA A 49 -1.99 11.08 -10.37
N GLU A 50 -2.67 10.43 -11.32
CA GLU A 50 -3.85 10.98 -11.99
C GLU A 50 -4.94 11.27 -10.96
N LYS A 51 -5.22 10.31 -10.05
CA LYS A 51 -6.22 10.52 -9.01
C LYS A 51 -5.89 11.64 -8.03
N ILE A 52 -4.60 11.80 -7.71
CA ILE A 52 -4.13 12.93 -6.89
C ILE A 52 -4.36 14.24 -7.64
N SER A 53 -4.17 14.28 -8.96
CA SER A 53 -4.34 15.51 -9.74
C SER A 53 -5.81 15.92 -9.89
N GLU A 54 -6.73 14.95 -9.98
CA GLU A 54 -8.17 15.20 -10.11
C GLU A 54 -8.83 15.79 -8.86
N ILE A 55 -8.30 15.48 -7.68
CA ILE A 55 -8.96 15.81 -6.41
C ILE A 55 -8.32 17.06 -5.81
N GLU A 56 -9.10 18.11 -5.57
CA GLU A 56 -8.59 19.35 -4.97
C GLU A 56 -8.37 19.24 -3.45
N LYS A 57 -9.10 18.34 -2.78
CA LYS A 57 -9.07 18.15 -1.32
C LYS A 57 -7.95 17.21 -0.86
N ASP A 58 -7.54 17.33 0.40
CA ASP A 58 -6.64 16.36 1.04
C ASP A 58 -7.13 14.91 0.80
N ILE A 59 -6.21 14.00 0.47
CA ILE A 59 -6.55 12.66 -0.01
C ILE A 59 -5.74 11.57 0.70
N LEU A 60 -6.39 10.47 1.06
CA LEU A 60 -5.78 9.25 1.57
C LEU A 60 -6.10 8.10 0.60
N ILE A 61 -5.06 7.46 0.07
CA ILE A 61 -5.19 6.37 -0.89
C ILE A 61 -4.74 5.04 -0.27
N GLY A 62 -5.67 4.08 -0.26
CA GLY A 62 -5.52 2.70 0.22
C GLY A 62 -4.83 1.81 -0.80
N PHE A 63 -3.96 0.92 -0.34
CA PHE A 63 -3.14 0.04 -1.17
C PHE A 63 -2.38 0.79 -2.29
N ALA A 64 -1.97 2.02 -2.00
CA ALA A 64 -1.45 2.94 -3.01
C ALA A 64 -0.11 2.46 -3.59
N VAL A 65 0.85 2.09 -2.75
CA VAL A 65 2.19 1.72 -3.21
C VAL A 65 2.41 0.24 -2.95
N LYS A 66 2.85 -0.52 -3.96
CA LYS A 66 3.28 -1.92 -3.80
C LYS A 66 4.80 -2.05 -3.86
N ASN A 67 5.45 -1.24 -4.69
CA ASN A 67 6.89 -1.26 -4.87
C ASN A 67 7.47 0.17 -4.97
N LYS A 68 8.80 0.27 -4.93
CA LYS A 68 9.52 1.55 -5.04
C LYS A 68 9.22 2.31 -6.35
N ASN A 69 9.01 1.60 -7.46
CA ASN A 69 8.75 2.25 -8.75
C ASN A 69 7.37 2.93 -8.75
N ASP A 70 6.36 2.34 -8.10
CA ASP A 70 5.05 2.99 -7.94
C ASP A 70 5.21 4.35 -7.24
N LEU A 71 5.93 4.38 -6.10
CA LEU A 71 6.16 5.62 -5.36
C LEU A 71 6.95 6.64 -6.21
N LYS A 72 7.99 6.19 -6.91
CA LYS A 72 8.75 7.05 -7.83
C LYS A 72 7.82 7.71 -8.85
N THR A 73 6.99 6.92 -9.54
CA THR A 73 6.05 7.44 -10.55
C THR A 73 5.03 8.39 -9.94
N VAL A 74 4.50 8.10 -8.75
CA VAL A 74 3.58 9.01 -8.05
C VAL A 74 4.23 10.36 -7.81
N LEU A 75 5.44 10.39 -7.27
CA LEU A 75 6.13 11.65 -6.96
C LEU A 75 6.52 12.44 -8.20
N GLU A 76 6.90 11.75 -9.29
CA GLU A 76 7.25 12.39 -10.56
C GLU A 76 6.04 13.07 -11.22
N LEU A 77 4.86 12.44 -11.14
CA LEU A 77 3.67 12.89 -11.87
C LEU A 77 2.71 13.76 -11.05
N SER A 78 2.72 13.67 -9.71
CA SER A 78 1.75 14.37 -8.86
C SER A 78 2.12 15.83 -8.53
N GLY A 79 3.26 16.32 -9.01
CA GLY A 79 3.75 17.67 -8.70
C GLY A 79 4.44 17.80 -7.33
N ARG A 80 5.42 18.71 -7.24
CA ARG A 80 6.30 18.88 -6.06
C ARG A 80 5.68 19.65 -4.90
N ASP A 81 4.55 20.32 -5.12
CA ASP A 81 3.90 21.20 -4.13
C ASP A 81 2.92 20.46 -3.21
N ASN A 82 2.90 19.13 -3.27
CA ASN A 82 2.07 18.28 -2.41
C ASN A 82 2.86 17.84 -1.18
N PHE A 83 2.20 17.84 -0.03
CA PHE A 83 2.75 17.26 1.20
C PHE A 83 2.46 15.77 1.23
N PHE A 84 3.49 14.93 1.15
CA PHE A 84 3.35 13.48 1.16
C PHE A 84 3.61 12.87 2.54
N LYS A 85 2.80 11.88 2.90
CA LYS A 85 3.02 10.98 4.05
C LYS A 85 2.63 9.56 3.66
N ILE A 86 3.35 8.56 4.15
CA ILE A 86 3.10 7.15 3.83
C ILE A 86 2.81 6.38 5.11
N TYR A 87 1.73 5.61 5.12
CA TYR A 87 1.41 4.65 6.17
C TYR A 87 1.67 3.23 5.70
N TYR A 88 2.15 2.36 6.58
CA TYR A 88 2.35 0.96 6.25
C TYR A 88 2.07 0.08 7.46
N ASP A 89 1.69 -1.18 7.22
CA ASP A 89 1.40 -2.14 8.28
C ASP A 89 2.66 -2.43 9.14
N ASP A 90 2.50 -2.31 10.46
CA ASP A 90 3.54 -2.59 11.48
C ASP A 90 4.01 -4.06 11.53
N GLY A 91 3.37 -4.92 10.74
CA GLY A 91 3.68 -6.33 10.59
C GLY A 91 2.91 -7.25 11.54
N LYS A 92 2.10 -6.72 12.47
CA LYS A 92 1.24 -7.55 13.33
C LYS A 92 0.22 -8.33 12.50
N ARG A 93 -0.45 -7.67 11.56
CA ARG A 93 -1.44 -8.32 10.69
C ARG A 93 -0.81 -9.42 9.84
N ARG A 94 0.42 -9.21 9.37
CA ARG A 94 1.19 -10.24 8.65
C ARG A 94 1.51 -11.43 9.55
N LYS A 95 1.99 -11.19 10.78
CA LYS A 95 2.27 -12.27 11.74
C LYS A 95 1.04 -13.11 12.07
N GLU A 96 -0.10 -12.46 12.29
CA GLU A 96 -1.38 -13.13 12.53
C GLU A 96 -1.80 -13.99 11.32
N LYS A 97 -1.66 -13.47 10.09
CA LYS A 97 -1.93 -14.22 8.87
C LYS A 97 -1.02 -15.45 8.71
N ILE A 98 0.29 -15.30 8.98
CA ILE A 98 1.25 -16.42 8.92
C ILE A 98 0.87 -17.48 9.95
N GLU A 99 0.60 -17.08 11.18
CA GLU A 99 0.28 -18.01 12.27
C GLU A 99 -1.02 -18.77 11.97
N LYS A 100 -2.04 -18.07 11.50
CA LYS A 100 -3.29 -18.67 11.06
C LYS A 100 -3.06 -19.66 9.91
N TYR A 101 -2.26 -19.29 8.91
CA TYR A 101 -1.95 -20.16 7.78
C TYR A 101 -1.20 -21.43 8.22
N LYS A 102 -0.26 -21.32 9.16
CA LYS A 102 0.45 -22.48 9.73
C LYS A 102 -0.51 -23.45 10.42
N GLN A 103 -1.46 -22.92 11.19
CA GLN A 103 -2.49 -23.73 11.85
C GLN A 103 -3.37 -24.44 10.81
N GLU A 104 -3.86 -23.72 9.81
CA GLU A 104 -4.65 -24.31 8.72
C GLU A 104 -3.87 -25.37 7.94
N TYR A 105 -2.59 -25.11 7.65
CA TYR A 105 -1.71 -26.07 6.97
C TYR A 105 -1.48 -27.33 7.79
N SER A 106 -1.31 -27.21 9.11
CA SER A 106 -1.16 -28.39 9.98
C SER A 106 -2.39 -29.30 9.98
N LEU A 107 -3.58 -28.74 9.79
CA LEU A 107 -4.86 -29.46 9.81
C LEU A 107 -5.32 -29.92 8.41
N HIS A 108 -5.01 -29.14 7.38
CA HIS A 108 -5.58 -29.27 6.04
C HIS A 108 -4.54 -29.13 4.92
N ALA A 109 -3.28 -29.54 5.14
CA ALA A 109 -2.19 -29.40 4.15
C ALA A 109 -2.56 -29.83 2.72
N ARG A 110 -3.37 -30.88 2.56
CA ARG A 110 -3.80 -31.40 1.23
C ARG A 110 -4.76 -30.46 0.48
N TRP A 111 -5.34 -29.47 1.14
CA TRP A 111 -6.31 -28.52 0.57
C TRP A 111 -5.70 -27.15 0.30
N LEU A 112 -4.42 -26.97 0.62
CA LEU A 112 -3.72 -25.72 0.44
C LEU A 112 -2.72 -25.84 -0.72
N ASP A 113 -2.75 -24.85 -1.60
CA ASP A 113 -1.91 -24.82 -2.81
C ASP A 113 -0.44 -24.49 -2.52
N TYR A 114 -0.14 -23.96 -1.34
CA TYR A 114 1.19 -23.46 -0.97
C TYR A 114 1.68 -24.06 0.35
N SER A 115 3.00 -24.23 0.48
CA SER A 115 3.60 -24.59 1.76
C SER A 115 3.63 -23.39 2.71
N SER A 116 3.71 -23.66 4.01
CA SER A 116 3.93 -22.62 5.03
C SER A 116 5.20 -21.81 4.75
N GLU A 117 6.28 -22.47 4.34
CA GLU A 117 7.56 -21.85 3.97
C GLU A 117 7.43 -20.88 2.78
N PHE A 118 6.64 -21.25 1.77
CA PHE A 118 6.38 -20.36 0.63
C PHE A 118 5.65 -19.09 1.07
N VAL A 119 4.62 -19.23 1.90
CA VAL A 119 3.86 -18.10 2.44
C VAL A 119 4.75 -17.18 3.28
N GLU A 120 5.57 -17.73 4.19
CA GLU A 120 6.55 -16.95 4.96
C GLU A 120 7.52 -16.19 4.06
N ASN A 121 8.08 -16.84 3.04
CA ASN A 121 9.02 -16.20 2.12
C ASN A 121 8.36 -15.07 1.32
N SER A 122 7.08 -15.21 0.95
CA SER A 122 6.34 -14.13 0.26
C SER A 122 6.22 -12.87 1.12
N PHE A 123 5.99 -13.02 2.43
CA PHE A 123 5.97 -11.89 3.36
C PHE A 123 7.35 -11.28 3.59
N ARG A 124 8.41 -12.09 3.56
CA ARG A 124 9.79 -11.58 3.63
C ARG A 124 10.13 -10.68 2.45
N SER A 125 9.77 -11.09 1.23
CA SER A 125 9.94 -10.27 0.03
C SER A 125 9.17 -8.95 0.12
N PHE A 126 7.97 -8.97 0.71
CA PHE A 126 7.21 -7.77 0.99
C PHE A 126 7.94 -6.82 1.96
N ASP A 127 8.48 -7.34 3.08
CA ASP A 127 9.24 -6.54 4.05
C ASP A 127 10.47 -5.85 3.43
N GLU A 128 11.17 -6.55 2.54
CA GLU A 128 12.29 -5.97 1.79
C GLU A 128 11.83 -4.83 0.89
N GLU A 129 10.66 -4.96 0.27
CA GLU A 129 10.11 -3.91 -0.58
C GLU A 129 9.64 -2.70 0.24
N VAL A 130 9.00 -2.91 1.39
CA VAL A 130 8.67 -1.81 2.33
C VAL A 130 9.95 -1.07 2.76
N LYS A 131 11.03 -1.79 3.06
CA LYS A 131 12.33 -1.16 3.37
C LYS A 131 12.85 -0.31 2.21
N ARG A 132 12.77 -0.80 0.97
CA ARG A 132 13.18 -0.04 -0.22
C ARG A 132 12.34 1.21 -0.42
N ILE A 133 11.02 1.11 -0.18
CA ILE A 133 10.10 2.25 -0.23
C ILE A 133 10.46 3.28 0.84
N ASN A 134 10.68 2.85 2.10
CA ASN A 134 11.05 3.76 3.19
C ASN A 134 12.38 4.48 2.94
N ILE A 135 13.40 3.77 2.43
CA ILE A 135 14.67 4.39 2.04
C ILE A 135 14.46 5.45 0.94
N TYR A 136 13.61 5.15 -0.04
CA TYR A 136 13.33 6.09 -1.13
C TYR A 136 12.49 7.29 -0.66
N ALA A 137 11.51 7.07 0.21
CA ALA A 137 10.69 8.11 0.83
C ALA A 137 11.57 9.06 1.66
N ALA A 138 12.48 8.54 2.48
CA ALA A 138 13.41 9.33 3.27
C ALA A 138 14.32 10.22 2.40
N LYS A 139 14.83 9.69 1.27
CA LYS A 139 15.61 10.49 0.30
C LYS A 139 14.82 11.66 -0.28
N ASN A 140 13.50 11.53 -0.38
CA ASN A 140 12.59 12.57 -0.89
C ASN A 140 11.95 13.39 0.24
N LYS A 141 12.43 13.27 1.49
CA LYS A 141 11.90 13.98 2.67
C LYS A 141 10.42 13.69 2.95
N ILE A 142 9.98 12.47 2.66
CA ILE A 142 8.62 12.00 2.91
C ILE A 142 8.59 11.24 4.24
N GLU A 143 7.63 11.58 5.10
CA GLU A 143 7.42 10.90 6.37
C GLU A 143 6.75 9.54 6.17
N THR A 144 7.27 8.50 6.82
CA THR A 144 6.70 7.14 6.79
C THR A 144 6.33 6.69 8.21
N ILE A 145 5.12 6.19 8.41
CA ILE A 145 4.59 5.77 9.71
C ILE A 145 4.12 4.32 9.65
N ALA A 146 4.58 3.50 10.59
CA ALA A 146 4.02 2.17 10.83
C ALA A 146 2.74 2.27 11.66
N ILE A 147 1.69 1.54 11.27
CA ILE A 147 0.37 1.52 11.92
C ILE A 147 -0.15 0.11 12.17
#